data_AF-A0A7S3ZQ00-F1
#
_entry.id   AF-A0A7S3ZQ00-F1
#
_cell.length_a   1.000
_cell.length_b   1.000
_cell.length_c   1.000
_cell.angle_alpha   90.00
_cell.angle_beta   90.00
_cell.angle_gamma   90.00
#
_symmetry.space_group_name_H-M   'P 1'
#
loop_
_entity.id
_entity.type
_entity.pdbx_description
1 polymer ?
#
loop_
_entity_poly.entity_id
_entity_poly.type
_entity_poly.pdbx_seq_one_letter_code
_entity_poly.pdbx_strand_id
1 'polypeptide(L)'
;VAMAGFVGYLVHAQGITWPFKMTLDGDAWPTLGEGGVPALWDQIPEGAKWQIITAIGCLEWYDEWQYDNPAAQMPAMADKPKHYMRGGQPGAYPRFDGLPLNLYDPFNLFKKASEEKKARGRNAEVNNGRLAMIGLFSLLAESKVPGSVPFLDQ
;
A
#
# COMPACT_ATOMS: atom_id res chain seq x y z
N VAL A 1 -0.70 1.24 -4.40
CA VAL A 1 0.44 0.28 -4.33
C VAL A 1 1.78 0.90 -4.72
N ALA A 2 2.00 1.37 -5.97
CA ALA A 2 3.32 1.81 -6.43
C ALA A 2 4.01 2.89 -5.58
N MET A 3 3.27 3.91 -5.11
CA MET A 3 3.83 4.94 -4.22
C MET A 3 4.37 4.36 -2.91
N ALA A 4 3.62 3.45 -2.27
CA ALA A 4 4.07 2.78 -1.05
C ALA A 4 5.24 1.83 -1.31
N GLY A 5 5.22 1.11 -2.44
CA GLY A 5 6.32 0.25 -2.87
C GLY A 5 7.61 1.01 -3.11
N PHE A 6 7.55 2.19 -3.73
CA PHE A 6 8.72 3.06 -3.95
C PHE A 6 9.34 3.54 -2.63
N VAL A 7 8.53 4.06 -1.70
CA VAL A 7 9.03 4.50 -0.38
C VAL A 7 9.60 3.30 0.40
N GLY A 8 8.90 2.17 0.41
CA GLY A 8 9.37 0.94 1.04
C GLY A 8 10.71 0.46 0.47
N TYR A 9 10.90 0.56 -0.85
CA TYR A 9 12.17 0.25 -1.50
C TYR A 9 13.31 1.12 -0.94
N LEU A 10 13.10 2.44 -0.86
CA LEU A 10 14.13 3.37 -0.36
C LEU A 10 14.50 3.11 1.10
N VAL A 11 13.51 2.83 1.96
CA VAL A 11 13.74 2.52 3.38
C VAL A 11 14.56 1.23 3.51
N HIS A 12 14.19 0.18 2.76
CA HIS A 12 14.95 -1.07 2.75
C HIS A 12 16.34 -0.91 2.15
N ALA A 13 16.51 -0.10 1.11
CA ALA A 13 17.81 0.22 0.50
C ALA A 13 18.77 0.93 1.47
N GLN A 14 18.23 1.65 2.45
CA GLN A 14 19.02 2.26 3.53
C GLN A 14 19.35 1.27 4.66
N GLY A 15 18.87 0.03 4.59
CA GLY A 15 19.05 -0.98 5.64
C GLY A 15 18.27 -0.68 6.92
N ILE A 16 17.28 0.22 6.87
CA ILE A 16 16.47 0.56 8.03
C ILE A 16 15.50 -0.59 8.29
N THR A 17 15.66 -1.24 9.44
CA THR A 17 14.80 -2.33 9.91
C THR A 17 14.29 -2.04 11.31
N TRP A 18 13.36 -2.87 11.79
CA TRP A 18 12.81 -2.69 13.13
C TRP A 18 13.82 -3.09 14.21
N PRO A 19 13.82 -2.39 15.37
CA PRO A 19 14.79 -2.64 16.45
C PRO A 19 14.49 -3.89 17.28
N PHE A 20 13.46 -4.67 16.92
CA PHE A 20 13.02 -5.87 17.62
C PHE A 20 13.09 -7.09 16.71
N LYS A 21 13.03 -8.30 17.29
CA LYS A 21 13.11 -9.56 16.56
C LYS A 21 11.88 -9.79 15.68
N MET A 22 12.10 -10.33 14.48
CA MET A 22 11.05 -10.59 13.50
C MET A 22 10.15 -11.75 13.92
N THR A 23 10.75 -12.80 14.49
CA THR A 23 10.05 -14.03 14.91
C THR A 23 10.06 -14.19 16.43
N LEU A 24 9.12 -14.99 16.93
CA LEU A 24 9.06 -15.36 18.35
C LEU A 24 10.28 -16.20 18.77
N ASP A 25 10.90 -16.90 17.83
CA ASP A 25 12.13 -17.68 18.03
C ASP A 25 13.40 -16.79 18.06
N GLY A 26 13.27 -15.49 17.82
CA GLY A 26 14.34 -14.51 17.99
C GLY A 26 15.13 -14.18 16.72
N ASP A 27 14.61 -14.52 15.53
CA ASP A 27 15.27 -14.22 14.27
C ASP A 27 15.35 -12.71 14.03
N ALA A 28 16.48 -12.27 13.47
CA ALA A 28 16.66 -10.89 13.05
C ALA A 28 15.88 -10.60 11.75
N TRP A 29 15.69 -9.33 11.43
CA TRP A 29 15.18 -8.92 10.12
C TRP A 29 16.20 -9.22 9.02
N PRO A 30 15.75 -9.56 7.80
CA PRO A 30 16.62 -9.68 6.64
C PRO A 30 17.47 -8.43 6.42
N THR A 31 18.73 -8.64 6.08
CA THR A 31 19.69 -7.57 5.77
C THR A 31 19.98 -7.53 4.28
N LEU A 32 20.29 -6.35 3.76
CA LEU A 32 20.70 -6.20 2.37
C LEU A 32 21.93 -7.07 2.07
N GLY A 33 21.87 -7.76 0.94
CA GLY A 33 22.94 -8.61 0.44
C GLY A 33 22.86 -8.72 -1.08
N GLU A 34 23.43 -9.79 -1.63
CA GLU A 34 23.38 -10.06 -3.07
C GLU A 34 21.93 -10.15 -3.56
N GLY A 35 21.64 -9.48 -4.68
CA GLY A 35 20.29 -9.39 -5.26
C GLY A 35 19.45 -8.19 -4.77
N GLY A 36 20.00 -7.34 -3.91
CA GLY A 36 19.42 -6.04 -3.56
C GLY A 36 18.13 -6.12 -2.73
N VAL A 37 17.36 -5.02 -2.73
CA VAL A 37 16.10 -4.92 -1.98
C VAL A 37 15.09 -6.03 -2.32
N PRO A 38 14.90 -6.45 -3.60
CA PRO A 38 13.94 -7.51 -3.91
C PRO A 38 14.24 -8.83 -3.22
N ALA A 39 15.52 -9.17 -3.01
CA ALA A 39 15.93 -10.40 -2.35
C ALA A 39 15.53 -10.47 -0.86
N LEU A 40 15.25 -9.32 -0.22
CA LEU A 40 14.77 -9.29 1.16
C LEU A 40 13.41 -9.98 1.31
N TRP A 41 12.56 -9.90 0.28
CA TRP A 41 11.29 -10.61 0.26
C TRP A 41 11.49 -12.13 0.21
N ASP A 42 12.55 -12.60 -0.44
CA ASP A 42 12.84 -14.04 -0.49
C ASP A 42 13.27 -14.58 0.87
N GLN A 43 13.97 -13.76 1.65
CA GLN A 43 14.55 -14.10 2.95
C GLN A 43 13.55 -14.13 4.12
N ILE A 44 12.35 -13.56 3.99
CA ILE A 44 11.34 -13.68 5.05
C ILE A 44 10.74 -15.09 5.11
N PRO A 45 10.36 -15.60 6.30
CA PRO A 45 9.72 -16.91 6.44
C PRO A 45 8.46 -17.05 5.59
N GLU A 46 8.20 -18.26 5.08
CA GLU A 46 7.04 -18.50 4.21
C GLU A 46 5.71 -18.18 4.91
N GLY A 47 5.57 -18.53 6.19
CA GLY A 47 4.38 -18.19 6.98
C GLY A 47 4.12 -16.68 7.05
N ALA A 48 5.17 -15.85 7.12
CA ALA A 48 5.05 -14.41 7.11
C ALA A 48 4.55 -13.88 5.75
N LYS A 49 5.04 -14.45 4.64
CA LYS A 49 4.55 -14.12 3.28
C LYS A 49 3.05 -14.35 3.17
N TRP A 50 2.59 -15.52 3.61
CA TRP A 50 1.17 -15.88 3.56
C TRP A 50 0.30 -15.00 4.46
N GLN A 51 0.79 -14.60 5.64
CA GLN A 51 0.08 -13.65 6.49
C GLN A 51 -0.08 -12.29 5.80
N ILE A 52 0.97 -11.76 5.18
CA ILE A 52 0.92 -10.49 4.44
C ILE A 52 -0.06 -10.57 3.28
N ILE A 53 0.07 -11.60 2.43
CA ILE A 53 -0.79 -11.80 1.25
C ILE A 53 -2.25 -11.97 1.67
N THR A 54 -2.52 -12.78 2.69
CA THR A 54 -3.89 -13.02 3.17
C THR A 54 -4.48 -11.76 3.79
N ALA A 55 -3.71 -11.01 4.58
CA ALA A 55 -4.18 -9.74 5.15
C ALA A 55 -4.55 -8.73 4.06
N ILE A 56 -3.70 -8.58 3.03
CA ILE A 56 -4.00 -7.71 1.88
C ILE A 56 -5.22 -8.24 1.13
N GLY A 57 -5.30 -9.55 0.88
CA GLY A 57 -6.44 -10.18 0.20
C GLY A 57 -7.77 -9.96 0.94
N CYS A 58 -7.78 -10.03 2.27
CA CYS A 58 -8.94 -9.70 3.09
C CYS A 58 -9.35 -8.23 2.96
N LEU A 59 -8.40 -7.30 2.86
CA LEU A 59 -8.69 -5.87 2.67
C LEU A 59 -9.29 -5.59 1.29
N GLU A 60 -8.70 -6.14 0.24
CA GLU A 60 -9.21 -6.04 -1.14
C GLU A 60 -10.61 -6.67 -1.26
N TRP A 61 -10.82 -7.83 -0.63
CA TRP A 61 -12.14 -8.47 -0.58
C TRP A 61 -13.16 -7.65 0.23
N TYR A 62 -12.74 -7.03 1.34
CA TYR A 62 -13.60 -6.19 2.17
C TYR A 62 -14.09 -4.94 1.43
N ASP A 63 -13.25 -4.35 0.56
CA ASP A 63 -13.65 -3.25 -0.31
C ASP A 63 -14.86 -3.66 -1.17
N GLU A 64 -14.75 -4.80 -1.86
CA GLU A 64 -15.81 -5.29 -2.76
C GLU A 64 -17.07 -5.78 -2.00
N TRP A 65 -16.88 -6.55 -0.92
CA TRP A 65 -17.96 -7.20 -0.19
C TRP A 65 -18.98 -6.21 0.39
N GLN A 66 -18.54 -5.03 0.82
CA GLN A 66 -19.43 -4.01 1.39
C GLN A 66 -20.41 -3.43 0.35
N TYR A 67 -20.07 -3.43 -0.93
CA TYR A 67 -20.95 -2.90 -1.96
C TYR A 67 -22.13 -3.83 -2.27
N ASP A 68 -21.93 -5.14 -2.16
CA ASP A 68 -22.93 -6.16 -2.52
C ASP A 68 -23.87 -6.56 -1.36
N ASN A 69 -23.52 -6.22 -0.11
CA ASN A 69 -24.36 -6.50 1.06
C ASN A 69 -24.92 -5.21 1.70
N PRO A 70 -26.12 -4.74 1.32
CA PRO A 70 -26.74 -3.56 1.91
C PRO A 70 -27.08 -3.69 3.40
N ALA A 71 -27.06 -4.91 3.97
CA ALA A 71 -27.18 -5.16 5.41
C ALA A 71 -25.83 -5.16 6.15
N ALA A 72 -24.72 -5.36 5.42
CA ALA A 72 -23.35 -5.15 5.91
C ALA A 72 -22.85 -3.72 5.62
N GLN A 73 -23.64 -2.92 4.91
CA GLN A 73 -23.44 -1.49 4.73
C GLN A 73 -23.70 -0.79 6.05
N MET A 74 -22.61 -0.62 6.76
CA MET A 74 -22.50 -0.02 8.07
C MET A 74 -23.12 1.41 8.11
N PRO A 75 -23.91 1.75 9.14
CA PRO A 75 -24.72 2.99 9.23
C PRO A 75 -23.92 4.30 9.26
N ALA A 76 -22.58 4.25 9.34
CA ALA A 76 -21.70 5.41 9.36
C ALA A 76 -21.47 6.08 7.98
N MET A 77 -21.94 5.46 6.89
CA MET A 77 -21.94 6.05 5.54
C MET A 77 -23.26 6.79 5.30
N ALA A 78 -23.28 8.12 5.51
CA ALA A 78 -24.44 8.96 5.22
C ALA A 78 -24.85 8.94 3.73
N ASP A 79 -23.91 8.56 2.85
CA ASP A 79 -24.14 8.30 1.43
C ASP A 79 -23.59 6.91 1.10
N LYS A 80 -24.46 5.99 0.67
CA LYS A 80 -24.08 4.63 0.25
C LYS A 80 -23.03 4.75 -0.87
N PRO A 81 -21.75 4.41 -0.64
CA PRO A 81 -20.81 4.42 -1.75
C PRO A 81 -21.26 3.28 -2.67
N LYS A 82 -21.59 3.60 -3.92
CA LYS A 82 -21.91 2.59 -4.92
C LYS A 82 -20.61 1.87 -5.29
N HIS A 83 -20.72 0.62 -5.73
CA HIS A 83 -19.59 -0.03 -6.41
C HIS A 83 -19.08 0.88 -7.54
N TYR A 84 -17.76 0.98 -7.74
CA TYR A 84 -17.17 1.92 -8.69
C TYR A 84 -17.67 1.71 -10.13
N MET A 85 -17.97 0.47 -10.54
CA MET A 85 -18.61 0.16 -11.84
C MET A 85 -20.12 0.48 -11.91
N ARG A 86 -20.75 0.88 -10.81
CA ARG A 86 -22.18 1.21 -10.71
C ARG A 86 -22.41 2.67 -10.31
N GLY A 87 -21.47 3.55 -10.65
CA GLY A 87 -21.53 5.00 -10.38
C GLY A 87 -20.88 5.41 -9.06
N GLY A 88 -20.13 4.53 -8.42
CA GLY A 88 -19.24 4.87 -7.31
C GLY A 88 -18.00 5.60 -7.76
N GLN A 89 -17.30 6.23 -6.82
CA GLN A 89 -16.01 6.86 -7.08
C GLN A 89 -14.89 5.81 -7.06
N PRO A 90 -14.12 5.62 -8.14
CA PRO A 90 -12.95 4.73 -8.11
C PRO A 90 -11.92 5.18 -7.08
N GLY A 91 -11.34 4.22 -6.36
CA GLY A 91 -10.30 4.46 -5.34
C GLY A 91 -10.83 4.98 -3.99
N ALA A 92 -12.15 5.09 -3.81
CA ALA A 92 -12.74 5.46 -2.54
C ALA A 92 -12.85 4.23 -1.62
N TYR A 93 -11.84 3.98 -0.79
CA TYR A 93 -11.85 2.84 0.13
C TYR A 93 -12.88 3.05 1.26
N PRO A 94 -13.70 2.04 1.57
CA PRO A 94 -14.76 2.13 2.57
C PRO A 94 -14.21 2.20 3.99
N ARG A 95 -14.99 2.81 4.88
CA ARG A 95 -14.64 2.95 6.29
C ARG A 95 -14.78 1.61 7.00
N PHE A 96 -13.94 1.37 8.00
CA PHE A 96 -14.18 0.29 8.95
C PHE A 96 -15.18 0.79 9.99
N ASP A 97 -16.29 0.10 10.14
CA ASP A 97 -17.23 0.35 11.23
C ASP A 97 -17.07 -0.73 12.31
N GLY A 98 -17.29 -0.34 13.56
CA GLY A 98 -16.95 -1.16 14.74
C GLY A 98 -15.44 -1.24 15.05
N LEU A 99 -14.56 -0.74 14.18
CA LEU A 99 -13.14 -0.58 14.46
C LEU A 99 -12.79 0.88 14.80
N PRO A 100 -11.89 1.12 15.78
CA PRO A 100 -11.58 2.47 16.23
C PRO A 100 -10.80 3.29 15.20
N LEU A 101 -10.11 2.65 14.25
CA LEU A 101 -9.27 3.29 13.23
C LEU A 101 -9.70 2.82 11.84
N ASN A 102 -9.64 3.75 10.88
CA ASN A 102 -9.88 3.47 9.46
C ASN A 102 -8.56 3.22 8.72
N LEU A 103 -8.60 2.49 7.59
CA LEU A 103 -7.42 2.24 6.77
C LEU A 103 -6.79 3.54 6.24
N TYR A 104 -7.63 4.43 5.69
CA TYR A 104 -7.25 5.77 5.26
C TYR A 104 -7.89 6.83 6.15
N ASP A 105 -7.14 7.89 6.45
CA ASP A 105 -7.53 8.98 7.36
C ASP A 105 -8.03 8.48 8.74
N PRO A 106 -7.19 7.74 9.50
CA PRO A 106 -7.59 7.15 10.80
C PRO A 106 -8.04 8.20 11.82
N PHE A 107 -7.58 9.45 11.69
CA PHE A 107 -7.88 10.55 12.61
C PHE A 107 -8.87 11.58 12.05
N ASN A 108 -9.51 11.31 10.90
CA ASN A 108 -10.50 12.20 10.28
C ASN A 108 -10.00 13.64 9.99
N LEU A 109 -8.72 13.78 9.65
CA LEU A 109 -8.08 15.07 9.39
C LEU A 109 -8.64 15.77 8.14
N PHE A 110 -9.19 15.01 7.18
CA PHE A 110 -9.64 15.55 5.90
C PHE A 110 -11.16 15.76 5.81
N LYS A 111 -11.92 15.51 6.89
CA LYS A 111 -13.39 15.59 6.89
C LYS A 111 -13.95 16.94 6.40
N LYS A 112 -13.23 18.04 6.65
CA LYS A 112 -13.63 19.42 6.27
C LYS A 112 -12.98 19.93 4.99
N ALA A 113 -12.28 19.09 4.23
CA ALA A 113 -11.66 19.52 2.98
C ALA A 113 -12.75 19.90 1.95
N SER A 114 -12.56 21.03 1.26
CA SER A 114 -13.44 21.45 0.16
C SER A 114 -13.38 20.46 -1.01
N GLU A 115 -14.46 20.37 -1.80
CA GLU A 115 -14.51 19.50 -2.97
C GLU A 115 -13.45 19.85 -4.02
N GLU A 116 -13.14 21.14 -4.18
CA GLU A 116 -12.04 21.59 -5.05
C GLU A 116 -10.68 21.06 -4.57
N LYS A 117 -10.42 21.13 -3.25
CA LYS A 117 -9.19 20.60 -2.66
C LYS A 117 -9.09 19.09 -2.84
N LYS A 118 -10.20 18.36 -2.68
CA LYS A 118 -10.26 16.91 -2.92
C LYS A 118 -10.01 16.58 -4.39
N ALA A 119 -10.62 17.31 -5.32
CA ALA A 119 -10.44 17.10 -6.76
C ALA A 119 -8.98 17.34 -7.19
N ARG A 120 -8.37 18.42 -6.71
CA ARG A 120 -6.94 18.68 -6.94
C ARG A 120 -6.07 17.58 -6.33
N GLY A 121 -6.41 17.12 -5.13
CA GLY A 121 -5.71 16.01 -4.46
C GLY A 121 -5.72 14.73 -5.28
N ARG A 122 -6.87 14.33 -5.83
CA ARG A 122 -6.99 13.15 -6.70
C ARG A 122 -6.14 13.26 -7.97
N ASN A 123 -6.10 14.43 -8.60
CA ASN A 123 -5.25 14.64 -9.77
C ASN A 123 -3.76 14.51 -9.41
N ALA A 124 -3.36 15.04 -8.25
CA ALA A 124 -2.00 14.89 -7.75
C ALA A 124 -1.68 13.41 -7.43
N GLU A 125 -2.61 12.69 -6.82
CA GLU A 125 -2.47 11.25 -6.52
C GLU A 125 -2.22 10.43 -7.79
N VAL A 126 -2.99 10.66 -8.86
CA VAL A 126 -2.81 9.96 -10.14
C VAL A 126 -1.46 10.27 -10.77
N ASN A 127 -1.05 11.55 -10.80
CA ASN A 127 0.21 11.93 -11.42
C ASN A 127 1.43 11.42 -10.62
N ASN A 128 1.38 11.51 -9.29
CA ASN A 128 2.42 10.95 -8.43
C ASN A 128 2.43 9.42 -8.49
N GLY A 129 1.26 8.79 -8.60
CA GLY A 129 1.14 7.35 -8.81
C GLY A 129 1.80 6.90 -10.11
N ARG A 130 1.57 7.63 -11.21
CA ARG A 130 2.24 7.39 -12.51
C ARG A 130 3.75 7.52 -12.41
N LEU A 131 4.23 8.57 -11.76
CA LEU A 131 5.66 8.78 -11.54
C LEU A 131 6.26 7.65 -10.68
N ALA A 132 5.58 7.26 -9.60
CA ALA A 132 6.04 6.20 -8.71
C ALA A 132 6.06 4.82 -9.39
N MET A 133 5.14 4.55 -10.34
CA MET A 133 5.20 3.33 -11.16
C MET A 133 6.49 3.28 -11.96
N ILE A 134 6.82 4.35 -12.68
CA ILE A 134 8.06 4.44 -13.48
C ILE A 134 9.29 4.32 -12.56
N GLY A 135 9.30 5.04 -11.44
CA GLY A 135 10.40 5.03 -10.47
C GLY A 135 10.61 3.68 -9.80
N LEU A 136 9.54 2.95 -9.47
CA LEU A 136 9.69 1.61 -8.89
C LEU A 136 10.22 0.62 -9.92
N PHE A 137 9.70 0.65 -11.15
CA PHE A 137 10.20 -0.24 -12.20
C PHE A 137 11.64 0.07 -12.60
N SER A 138 12.08 1.33 -12.58
CA SER A 138 13.48 1.66 -12.81
C SER A 138 14.40 1.06 -11.75
N LEU A 139 14.04 1.17 -10.47
CA LEU A 139 14.79 0.56 -9.37
C LEU A 139 14.86 -0.96 -9.49
N LEU A 140 13.75 -1.61 -9.86
CA LEU A 140 13.71 -3.06 -10.07
C LEU A 140 14.54 -3.49 -11.28
N ALA A 141 14.47 -2.76 -12.39
CA ALA A 141 15.25 -3.05 -13.59
C ALA A 141 16.76 -2.98 -13.30
N GLU A 142 17.20 -1.90 -12.64
CA GLU A 142 18.60 -1.71 -12.27
C GLU A 142 19.10 -2.81 -11.32
N SER A 143 18.28 -3.24 -10.37
CA SER A 143 18.63 -4.33 -9.46
C SER A 143 18.86 -5.69 -10.15
N LYS A 144 18.33 -5.88 -11.36
CA LYS A 144 18.46 -7.14 -12.13
C LYS A 144 19.42 -7.02 -13.30
N VAL A 145 19.52 -5.85 -13.91
CA VAL A 145 20.38 -5.57 -15.05
C VAL A 145 21.16 -4.29 -14.75
N PRO A 146 22.41 -4.40 -14.24
CA PRO A 146 23.24 -3.25 -13.96
C PRO A 146 23.46 -2.37 -15.19
N GLY A 147 23.35 -1.05 -15.03
CA GLY A 147 23.46 -0.05 -16.10
C GLY A 147 22.23 0.06 -17.00
N SER A 148 21.10 -0.55 -16.63
CA SER A 148 19.83 -0.45 -17.39
C SER A 148 19.17 0.91 -17.26
N VAL A 149 19.43 1.64 -16.17
CA VAL A 149 18.88 2.95 -15.89
C VAL A 149 19.99 3.99 -15.83
N PRO A 150 19.92 5.07 -16.66
CA PRO A 150 20.91 6.13 -16.60
C PRO A 150 20.94 6.80 -15.22
N PHE A 151 22.14 7.13 -14.75
CA PHE A 151 22.37 7.87 -13.50
C PHE A 151 22.03 7.14 -12.20
N LEU A 152 21.82 5.82 -12.25
CA LEU A 152 21.74 4.95 -11.08
C LEU A 152 22.86 3.92 -11.15
N ASP A 153 23.74 3.93 -10.16
CA ASP A 153 24.68 2.84 -9.87
C ASP A 153 24.28 2.26 -8.52
N GLN A 154 23.70 1.05 -8.50
CA GLN A 154 23.28 0.33 -7.28
C GLN A 154 24.33 -0.70 -6.84
#